data_AF-A0A377M931-F1
#
_entry.id   AF-A0A377M931-F1
#
_cell.length_a   1.000
_cell.length_b   1.000
_cell.length_c   1.000
_cell.angle_alpha   90.00
_cell.angle_beta   90.00
_cell.angle_gamma   90.00
#
_symmetry.space_group_name_H-M   'P 1'
#
loop_
_entity.id
_entity.type
_entity.pdbx_description
1 polymer ?
#
loop_
_entity_poly.entity_id
_entity_poly.type
_entity_poly.pdbx_seq_one_letter_code
_entity_poly.pdbx_strand_id
1 'polypeptide(L)'
;MAGATLASRFIAYVAELEGELLAIRAFRRCAIPDLTGSYGVPVRTFRLVSIARLIGYACMTGAFTDGLFEKYIAGLILLGEQIAPRAWNFGFSEGQMHFDEMRSDDEASEEQRLYSVRVQTI
;
A
#
# COMPACT_ATOMS: atom_id res chain seq x y z
N MET A 1 24.48 -1.37 -4.19
CA MET A 1 23.44 -2.42 -4.01
C MET A 1 22.09 -1.88 -3.52
N ALA A 2 21.95 -0.60 -3.16
CA ALA A 2 20.68 -0.02 -2.68
C ALA A 2 19.56 0.13 -3.74
N GLY A 3 19.89 0.18 -5.04
CA GLY A 3 18.91 0.37 -6.11
C GLY A 3 18.06 -0.86 -6.47
N ALA A 4 18.61 -2.07 -6.27
CA ALA A 4 17.89 -3.32 -6.61
C ALA A 4 16.77 -3.64 -5.61
N THR A 5 16.93 -3.25 -4.35
CA THR A 5 15.95 -3.42 -3.28
C THR A 5 14.79 -2.44 -3.37
N LEU A 6 15.02 -1.23 -3.89
CA LEU A 6 13.97 -0.23 -4.09
C LEU A 6 13.05 -0.62 -5.27
N ALA A 7 13.65 -1.08 -6.38
CA ALA A 7 12.90 -1.56 -7.53
C ALA A 7 12.07 -2.81 -7.24
N SER A 8 12.62 -3.78 -6.49
CA SER A 8 11.88 -4.99 -6.11
C SER A 8 10.72 -4.70 -5.17
N ARG A 9 10.91 -3.79 -4.18
CA ARG A 9 9.83 -3.30 -3.31
C ARG A 9 8.74 -2.62 -4.13
N PHE A 10 9.11 -1.71 -5.03
CA PHE A 10 8.15 -1.03 -5.90
C PHE A 10 7.34 -2.02 -6.77
N ILE A 11 8.01 -3.01 -7.38
CA ILE A 11 7.32 -4.05 -8.17
C ILE A 11 6.37 -4.87 -7.28
N ALA A 12 6.78 -5.22 -6.06
CA ALA A 12 5.91 -5.92 -5.12
C ALA A 12 4.65 -5.10 -4.78
N TYR A 13 4.80 -3.79 -4.54
CA TYR A 13 3.68 -2.88 -4.29
C TYR A 13 2.71 -2.81 -5.48
N VAL A 14 3.24 -2.61 -6.68
CA VAL A 14 2.43 -2.59 -7.92
C VAL A 14 1.72 -3.93 -8.12
N ALA A 15 2.40 -5.06 -7.88
CA ALA A 15 1.81 -6.38 -8.02
C ALA A 15 0.68 -6.63 -7.01
N GLU A 16 0.83 -6.15 -5.76
CA GLU A 16 -0.22 -6.23 -4.74
C GLU A 16 -1.44 -5.39 -5.15
N LEU A 17 -1.22 -4.15 -5.62
CA LEU A 17 -2.27 -3.26 -6.14
C LEU A 17 -3.04 -3.86 -7.31
N GLU A 18 -2.34 -4.39 -8.31
CA GLU A 18 -2.96 -5.06 -9.46
C GLU A 18 -3.72 -6.32 -9.03
N GLY A 19 -3.19 -7.08 -8.06
CA GLY A 19 -3.84 -8.25 -7.48
C GLY A 19 -5.15 -7.92 -6.77
N GLU A 20 -5.18 -6.84 -5.99
CA GLU A 20 -6.37 -6.34 -5.31
C GLU A 20 -7.47 -5.92 -6.31
N LEU A 21 -7.11 -5.19 -7.37
CA LEU A 21 -8.05 -4.84 -8.45
C LEU A 21 -8.61 -6.07 -9.17
N LEU A 22 -7.75 -7.06 -9.47
CA LEU A 22 -8.17 -8.31 -10.09
C LEU A 22 -9.13 -9.09 -9.18
N ALA A 23 -8.89 -9.12 -7.87
CA ALA A 23 -9.77 -9.76 -6.91
C ALA A 23 -11.16 -9.11 -6.88
N ILE A 24 -11.23 -7.78 -6.84
CA ILE A 24 -12.49 -7.03 -6.92
C ILE A 24 -13.24 -7.37 -8.22
N ARG A 25 -12.53 -7.36 -9.35
CA ARG A 25 -13.10 -7.72 -10.66
C ARG A 25 -13.65 -9.14 -10.67
N ALA A 26 -12.93 -10.09 -10.08
CA ALA A 26 -13.35 -11.48 -9.98
C ALA A 26 -14.61 -11.62 -9.11
N PHE A 27 -14.67 -10.96 -7.95
CA PHE A 27 -15.85 -10.96 -7.08
C PHE A 27 -17.10 -10.48 -7.81
N ARG A 28 -16.99 -9.36 -8.55
CA ARG A 28 -18.10 -8.86 -9.38
C ARG A 28 -18.52 -9.86 -10.45
N ARG A 29 -17.55 -10.37 -11.22
CA ARG A 29 -17.83 -11.27 -12.35
C ARG A 29 -18.47 -12.59 -11.92
N CYS A 30 -18.11 -13.07 -10.74
CA CYS A 30 -18.67 -14.28 -10.14
C CYS A 30 -19.94 -14.02 -9.31
N ALA A 31 -20.45 -12.78 -9.27
CA ALA A 31 -21.58 -12.37 -8.43
C ALA A 31 -21.43 -12.80 -6.96
N ILE A 32 -20.19 -12.80 -6.45
CA ILE A 32 -19.92 -13.17 -5.07
C ILE A 32 -20.56 -12.10 -4.18
N PRO A 33 -21.54 -12.47 -3.34
CA PRO A 33 -22.18 -11.51 -2.44
C PRO A 33 -21.14 -10.93 -1.49
N ASP A 34 -21.44 -9.75 -0.95
CA ASP A 34 -20.64 -9.17 0.14
C ASP A 34 -20.81 -10.00 1.40
N LEU A 35 -20.11 -11.13 1.42
CA LEU A 35 -19.92 -11.92 2.62
C LEU A 35 -19.17 -11.02 3.59
N THR A 36 -19.78 -10.81 4.75
CA THR A 36 -19.12 -10.17 5.87
C THR A 36 -18.00 -11.08 6.34
N GLY A 37 -16.77 -10.57 6.34
CA GLY A 37 -15.62 -11.27 6.91
C GLY A 37 -15.72 -11.38 8.43
N SER A 38 -14.62 -11.82 9.06
CA SER A 38 -14.49 -12.08 10.50
C SER A 38 -14.86 -10.89 11.42
N TYR A 39 -14.99 -9.69 10.86
CA TYR A 39 -15.22 -8.44 11.58
C TYR A 39 -16.55 -7.76 11.20
N GLY A 40 -17.46 -8.46 10.52
CA GLY A 40 -18.74 -7.88 10.12
C GLY A 40 -18.62 -6.81 9.02
N VAL A 41 -17.47 -6.74 8.35
CA VAL A 41 -17.19 -5.83 7.23
C VAL A 41 -17.14 -6.64 5.94
N PRO A 42 -17.78 -6.18 4.84
CA PRO A 42 -17.72 -6.85 3.54
C PRO A 42 -16.28 -7.10 3.08
N VAL A 43 -16.02 -8.27 2.48
CA VAL A 43 -14.70 -8.59 1.90
C VAL A 43 -14.25 -7.52 0.89
N ARG A 44 -15.17 -6.97 0.07
CA ARG A 44 -14.84 -5.87 -0.85
C ARG A 44 -14.35 -4.62 -0.14
N THR A 45 -14.89 -4.29 1.03
CA THR A 45 -14.42 -3.15 1.83
C THR A 45 -13.01 -3.37 2.34
N PHE A 46 -12.63 -4.59 2.75
CA PHE A 46 -11.24 -4.89 3.12
C PHE A 46 -10.27 -4.72 1.95
N ARG A 47 -10.68 -5.14 0.75
CA ARG A 47 -9.87 -4.95 -0.47
C ARG A 47 -9.71 -3.47 -0.81
N LEU A 48 -10.78 -2.68 -0.67
CA LEU A 48 -10.71 -1.22 -0.83
C LEU A 48 -9.74 -0.57 0.18
N VAL A 49 -9.78 -1.00 1.44
CA VAL A 49 -8.83 -0.56 2.48
C VAL A 49 -7.40 -0.92 2.10
N SER A 50 -7.17 -2.15 1.62
CA SER A 50 -5.86 -2.61 1.16
C SER A 50 -5.32 -1.74 0.02
N ILE A 51 -6.15 -1.46 -0.99
CA ILE A 51 -5.78 -0.57 -2.11
C ILE A 51 -5.46 0.84 -1.61
N ALA A 52 -6.31 1.41 -0.75
CA ALA A 52 -6.07 2.75 -0.20
C ALA A 52 -4.75 2.81 0.59
N ARG A 53 -4.42 1.76 1.36
CA ARG A 53 -3.15 1.62 2.07
C ARG A 53 -1.95 1.57 1.15
N LEU A 54 -2.00 0.76 0.10
CA LEU A 54 -0.92 0.64 -0.88
C LEU A 54 -0.69 1.97 -1.60
N ILE A 55 -1.76 2.67 -1.98
CA ILE A 55 -1.68 3.99 -2.61
C ILE A 55 -1.11 5.03 -1.62
N GLY A 56 -1.59 5.04 -0.37
CA GLY A 56 -1.11 5.96 0.67
C GLY A 56 0.39 5.83 0.91
N TYR A 57 0.87 4.59 1.06
CA TYR A 57 2.31 4.30 1.17
C TYR A 57 3.06 4.77 -0.08
N ALA A 58 2.58 4.39 -1.27
CA ALA A 58 3.26 4.68 -2.52
C ALA A 58 3.39 6.20 -2.77
N CYS A 59 2.38 6.99 -2.42
CA CYS A 59 2.43 8.44 -2.47
C CYS A 59 3.56 9.03 -1.60
N MET A 60 3.84 8.44 -0.43
CA MET A 60 4.91 8.93 0.46
C MET A 60 6.31 8.58 -0.04
N THR A 61 6.45 7.48 -0.79
CA THR A 61 7.76 7.03 -1.30
C THR A 61 8.30 7.88 -2.46
N GLY A 62 7.48 8.74 -3.06
CA GLY A 62 7.83 9.49 -4.27
C GLY A 62 8.06 8.64 -5.53
N ALA A 63 7.98 7.30 -5.42
CA ALA A 63 8.13 6.37 -6.53
C ALA A 63 6.85 6.21 -7.37
N PHE A 64 5.73 6.71 -6.85
CA PHE A 64 4.42 6.59 -7.47
C PHE A 64 4.07 7.87 -8.20
N THR A 65 4.10 7.83 -9.52
CA THR A 65 3.80 9.00 -10.35
C THR A 65 2.30 9.32 -10.37
N ASP A 66 1.95 10.57 -10.63
CA ASP A 66 0.55 11.01 -10.78
C ASP A 66 -0.20 10.16 -11.81
N GLY A 67 0.45 9.83 -12.95
CA GLY A 67 -0.16 8.97 -13.97
C GLY A 67 -0.42 7.53 -13.49
N LEU A 68 0.41 7.00 -12.58
CA LEU A 68 0.18 5.69 -12.00
C LEU A 68 -0.98 5.75 -10.99
N PHE A 69 -1.05 6.81 -10.18
CA PHE A 69 -2.19 7.09 -9.31
C PHE A 69 -3.50 7.17 -10.09
N GLU A 70 -3.55 8.00 -11.14
CA GLU A 70 -4.71 8.15 -12.01
C GLU A 70 -5.16 6.81 -12.60
N LYS A 71 -4.21 5.97 -13.05
CA LYS A 71 -4.51 4.63 -13.58
C LYS A 71 -5.27 3.78 -12.58
N TYR A 72 -4.83 3.73 -11.32
CA TYR A 72 -5.47 2.88 -10.30
C TYR A 72 -6.83 3.43 -9.84
N ILE A 73 -6.95 4.75 -9.71
CA ILE A 73 -8.24 5.39 -9.40
C ILE A 73 -9.24 5.15 -10.54
N ALA A 74 -8.82 5.32 -11.79
CA ALA A 74 -9.64 5.01 -12.96
C ALA A 74 -10.05 3.53 -12.97
N GLY A 75 -9.15 2.62 -12.60
CA GLY A 75 -9.45 1.20 -12.46
C GLY A 75 -10.58 0.91 -11.46
N LEU A 76 -10.54 1.52 -10.27
CA LEU A 76 -11.60 1.41 -9.26
C LEU A 76 -12.94 1.97 -9.77
N ILE A 77 -12.92 3.13 -10.42
CA ILE A 77 -14.11 3.79 -11.00
C ILE A 77 -14.73 2.90 -12.08
N LEU A 78 -13.92 2.37 -13.00
CA LEU A 78 -14.39 1.49 -14.09
C LEU A 78 -14.91 0.16 -13.58
N LEU A 79 -14.37 -0.34 -12.47
CA LEU A 79 -14.93 -1.49 -11.81
C LEU A 79 -16.31 -1.18 -11.21
N GLY A 80 -16.67 0.09 -11.01
CA GLY A 80 -17.94 0.56 -10.46
C GLY A 80 -17.99 0.46 -8.95
N GLU A 81 -16.83 0.43 -8.28
CA GLU A 81 -16.76 0.37 -6.82
C GLU A 81 -17.15 1.71 -6.20
N GLN A 82 -18.01 1.65 -5.17
CA GLN A 82 -18.25 2.82 -4.34
C GLN A 82 -17.06 2.98 -3.41
N ILE A 83 -16.32 4.07 -3.58
CA ILE A 83 -15.26 4.45 -2.65
C ILE A 83 -15.92 4.96 -1.37
N ALA A 84 -16.02 4.10 -0.36
CA ALA A 84 -16.52 4.47 0.95
C ALA A 84 -15.49 5.38 1.65
N PRO A 85 -15.79 6.68 1.90
CA PRO A 85 -14.77 7.65 2.33
C PRO A 85 -14.08 7.27 3.64
N ARG A 86 -14.81 6.70 4.61
CA ARG A 86 -14.23 6.27 5.88
C ARG A 86 -13.22 5.14 5.72
N ALA A 87 -13.57 4.12 4.93
CA ALA A 87 -12.68 2.98 4.68
C ALA A 87 -11.46 3.39 3.86
N TRP A 88 -11.67 4.28 2.87
CA TRP A 88 -10.59 4.86 2.08
C TRP A 88 -9.61 5.64 2.95
N ASN A 89 -10.11 6.61 3.71
CA ASN A 89 -9.25 7.46 4.55
C ASN A 89 -8.50 6.63 5.60
N PHE A 90 -9.17 5.65 6.20
CA PHE A 90 -8.52 4.72 7.12
C PHE A 90 -7.34 4.00 6.46
N GLY A 91 -7.59 3.32 5.32
CA GLY A 91 -6.52 2.61 4.62
C GLY A 91 -5.39 3.53 4.18
N PHE A 92 -5.72 4.70 3.62
CA PHE A 92 -4.73 5.67 3.16
C PHE A 92 -3.84 6.17 4.30
N SER A 93 -4.42 6.49 5.46
CA SER A 93 -3.67 6.88 6.66
C SER A 93 -2.79 5.75 7.20
N GLU A 94 -3.26 4.50 7.19
CA GLU A 94 -2.43 3.34 7.54
C GLU A 94 -1.21 3.23 6.62
N GLY A 95 -1.38 3.51 5.32
CA GLY A 95 -0.27 3.52 4.36
C GLY A 95 0.80 4.56 4.68
N GLN A 96 0.38 5.75 5.11
CA GLN A 96 1.29 6.82 5.54
C GLN A 96 2.02 6.44 6.84
N MET A 97 1.29 5.95 7.84
CA MET A 97 1.89 5.52 9.10
C MET A 97 2.94 4.43 8.88
N HIS A 98 2.66 3.46 8.00
CA HIS A 98 3.62 2.41 7.68
C HIS A 98 4.88 2.94 7.00
N PHE A 99 4.76 3.98 6.17
CA PHE A 99 5.93 4.66 5.61
C PHE A 99 6.75 5.36 6.71
N ASP A 100 6.09 6.07 7.62
CA ASP A 100 6.75 6.75 8.73
C ASP A 100 7.49 5.77 9.67
N GLU A 101 6.88 4.62 9.95
CA GLU A 101 7.49 3.52 10.71
C GLU A 101 8.76 3.00 10.03
N MET A 102 8.68 2.68 8.72
CA MET A 102 9.85 2.20 7.98
C MET A 102 10.98 3.23 7.93
N ARG A 103 10.64 4.52 7.77
CA ARG A 103 11.61 5.61 7.77
C ARG A 103 12.31 5.74 9.13
N SER A 104 11.55 5.62 10.22
CA SER A 104 12.06 5.57 11.59
C SER A 104 13.06 4.43 11.78
N ASP A 105 12.72 3.23 11.31
CA ASP A 105 13.57 2.04 11.46
C ASP A 105 14.88 2.16 10.66
N ASP A 106 14.82 2.75 9.46
CA ASP A 106 15.99 3.02 8.63
C ASP A 106 16.92 4.06 9.31
N GLU A 107 16.38 5.14 9.87
CA GLU A 107 17.13 6.15 10.62
C GLU A 107 17.81 5.55 11.88
N ALA A 108 17.07 4.77 12.67
CA ALA A 108 17.60 4.09 13.86
C ALA A 108 18.73 3.09 13.50
N SER A 109 18.57 2.38 12.38
CA SER A 109 19.59 1.46 11.86
C SER A 109 20.85 2.17 11.40
N GLU A 110 20.73 3.35 10.78
CA GLU A 110 21.88 4.17 10.37
C GLU A 110 22.62 4.76 11.57
N GLU A 111 21.91 5.26 12.59
CA GLU A 111 22.53 5.75 13.83
C GLU A 111 23.33 4.65 14.53
N GLN A 112 22.80 3.43 14.62
CA GLN A 112 23.52 2.29 15.20
C GLN A 112 24.77 1.92 14.40
N ARG A 113 24.72 1.98 13.05
CA ARG A 113 25.92 1.78 12.22
C ARG A 113 26.97 2.85 12.46
N LEU A 114 26.58 4.12 12.49
CA LEU A 114 27.48 5.25 12.74
C LEU A 114 28.12 5.17 14.13
N TYR A 115 27.34 4.78 15.14
CA TYR A 115 27.84 4.55 16.49
C TYR A 115 28.84 3.40 16.55
N SER A 116 28.53 2.26 15.91
CA SER A 116 29.43 1.10 15.84
C SER A 116 30.76 1.43 15.16
N VAL A 117 30.74 2.20 14.07
CA VAL A 117 31.96 2.66 13.37
C VAL A 117 32.78 3.59 14.28
N ARG A 118 32.14 4.53 14.99
CA ARG A 118 32.84 5.42 15.93
C ARG A 118 33.53 4.66 17.05
N VAL A 119 32.89 3.64 17.62
CA VAL A 119 33.45 2.83 18.71
C VAL A 119 34.64 1.98 18.23
N GLN A 120 34.68 1.57 16.97
CA GLN A 120 35.80 0.79 16.41
C GLN A 120 37.01 1.63 15.99
N THR A 121 36.89 2.97 15.96
CA THR A 121 37.95 3.88 15.51
C THR A 121 38.72 4.52 16.68
N ILE A 122 38.42 4.14 17.92
CA ILE A 122 39.09 4.56 19.16
C ILE A 122 39.81 3.36 19.76
#